data_AF-A0A6P1WYS7-F1
#
_entry.id   AF-A0A6P1WYS7-F1
#
_cell.length_a   1.000
_cell.length_b   1.000
_cell.length_c   1.000
_cell.angle_alpha   90.00
_cell.angle_beta   90.00
_cell.angle_gamma   90.00
#
_symmetry.space_group_name_H-M   'P 1'
#
loop_
_entity.id
_entity.type
_entity.pdbx_description
1 polymer ?
#
loop_
_entity_poly.entity_id
_entity_poly.type
_entity_poly.pdbx_seq_one_letter_code
_entity_poly.pdbx_strand_id
1 'polypeptide(L)'
;MRRKQQNYISDVHTLKTYLKTVNGFRDYWIGTAFWDIKNSKRIITIEAPRFDSNEKNDVTLVWELTVYDSGSSSQMIEDIYAQPLTELILDGNRIKFQFADGYYSFKFGALGLRIPIRSKEDSYLEIQRVNLEYFINLLNNGMKLDNLAFSFKSDNNDVCYFIGCINGEENPYSEFFSDYSELKTFENVEELFNSNIFNGKSLKERWTEVLIDSINGIQFGDWLTQFNEGLKINLYEANDKIIINGVELDGWIDQSKICHTCGVSSCYFFDFDAYCCPTCNIWLTNDVGVEKRPLEPELLWKPHKLLPFCQVRFSPYEKVYMYYSPKQNLSPWEWVLVPVGKKHIEREAQVIKAFKSPAHQLPISLNKVKTVLQKLPNLADEVSETLNELLEKGKVCNLSSKKNLVDVNVAYDVLKTPLGHFWLELNNQPIQMSINTVYPKPNTILFVEGVYRMKPYRHEFEDFQHLKICTDVNIRKARYIDRFGDNINDGARWQIGKYDIGIAARVEDCVKSDVKTTAMKIPYYFKWNKKYKEMYGFTVVWKYYKSDINYNFMWHFYWF
;
A
#
# COMPACT_ATOMS: atom_id res chain seq x y z
N MET A 1 41.94 9.24 30.23
CA MET A 1 41.53 9.40 28.81
C MET A 1 40.88 8.09 28.36
N ARG A 2 39.55 8.01 28.41
CA ARG A 2 38.80 6.80 28.05
C ARG A 2 38.66 6.73 26.53
N ARG A 3 39.14 5.66 25.91
CA ARG A 3 39.00 5.39 24.47
C ARG A 3 37.51 5.23 24.15
N LYS A 4 37.03 5.91 23.10
CA LYS A 4 35.72 5.67 22.49
C LYS A 4 35.67 4.22 22.01
N GLN A 5 34.86 3.36 22.64
CA GLN A 5 34.52 2.03 22.12
C GLN A 5 33.38 2.20 21.10
N GLN A 6 33.47 1.53 19.96
CA GLN A 6 32.67 1.77 18.77
C GLN A 6 32.00 0.46 18.29
N ASN A 7 30.81 0.56 17.68
CA ASN A 7 29.96 -0.53 17.14
C ASN A 7 30.57 -1.29 15.94
N TYR A 8 31.66 -2.04 16.14
CA TYR A 8 32.38 -2.75 15.08
C TYR A 8 32.38 -4.27 15.28
N ILE A 9 32.08 -5.03 14.22
CA ILE A 9 32.42 -6.46 14.13
C ILE A 9 33.86 -6.57 13.64
N SER A 10 34.80 -6.93 14.52
CA SER A 10 36.22 -7.07 14.20
C SER A 10 36.69 -8.53 14.05
N ASP A 11 35.91 -9.48 14.56
CA ASP A 11 36.21 -10.90 14.48
C ASP A 11 35.73 -11.52 13.16
N VAL A 12 36.57 -12.37 12.58
CA VAL A 12 36.37 -13.00 11.27
C VAL A 12 35.22 -14.02 11.32
N HIS A 13 35.10 -14.77 12.41
CA HIS A 13 34.04 -15.76 12.56
C HIS A 13 32.67 -15.08 12.68
N THR A 14 32.59 -14.05 13.53
CA THR A 14 31.42 -13.20 13.74
C THR A 14 31.00 -12.49 12.47
N LEU A 15 31.96 -11.94 11.71
CA LEU A 15 31.67 -11.32 10.42
C LEU A 15 31.12 -12.35 9.42
N LYS A 16 31.67 -13.57 9.37
CA LYS A 16 31.18 -14.63 8.48
C LYS A 16 29.74 -15.02 8.80
N THR A 17 29.39 -15.10 10.08
CA THR A 17 28.01 -15.33 10.53
C THR A 17 27.11 -14.17 10.15
N TYR A 18 27.53 -12.94 10.44
CA TYR A 18 26.78 -11.73 10.08
C TYR A 18 26.54 -11.63 8.56
N LEU A 19 27.54 -11.91 7.73
CA LEU A 19 27.39 -11.90 6.27
C LEU A 19 26.32 -12.88 5.78
N LYS A 20 26.14 -14.04 6.43
CA LYS A 20 25.02 -14.94 6.10
C LYS A 20 23.66 -14.29 6.38
N THR A 21 23.55 -13.53 7.47
CA THR A 21 22.28 -12.88 7.87
C THR A 21 21.85 -11.79 6.89
N VAL A 22 22.80 -11.04 6.33
CA VAL A 22 22.54 -10.02 5.30
C VAL A 22 22.65 -10.59 3.89
N ASN A 23 22.60 -11.92 3.72
CA ASN A 23 22.69 -12.62 2.44
C ASN A 23 23.90 -12.18 1.59
N GLY A 24 25.05 -11.98 2.24
CA GLY A 24 26.28 -11.51 1.63
C GLY A 24 26.15 -10.10 1.04
N PHE A 25 25.24 -9.25 1.52
CA PHE A 25 24.93 -7.95 0.92
C PHE A 25 24.55 -8.04 -0.57
N ARG A 26 23.90 -9.14 -0.99
CA ARG A 26 23.26 -9.23 -2.30
C ARG A 26 22.28 -8.07 -2.51
N ASP A 27 22.38 -7.42 -3.68
CA ASP A 27 21.54 -6.27 -4.09
C ASP A 27 21.85 -4.93 -3.37
N TYR A 28 22.92 -4.88 -2.58
CA TYR A 28 23.45 -3.64 -1.99
C TYR A 28 24.46 -2.98 -2.93
N TRP A 29 24.83 -1.75 -2.63
CA TRP A 29 25.74 -0.95 -3.44
C TRP A 29 27.04 -0.69 -2.68
N ILE A 30 28.17 -0.70 -3.38
CA ILE A 30 29.38 -0.10 -2.83
C ILE A 30 29.26 1.42 -3.01
N GLY A 31 29.12 2.14 -1.90
CA GLY A 31 28.99 3.59 -1.91
C GLY A 31 30.34 4.26 -2.17
N THR A 32 31.26 4.11 -1.22
CA THR A 32 32.60 4.71 -1.25
C THR A 32 33.66 3.69 -0.87
N ALA A 33 34.81 3.76 -1.52
CA ALA A 33 36.04 3.13 -1.04
C ALA A 33 37.06 4.24 -0.73
N PHE A 34 37.90 4.08 0.27
CA PHE A 34 38.94 5.04 0.58
C PHE A 34 40.15 4.32 1.17
N TRP A 35 41.34 4.72 0.75
CA TRP A 35 42.60 4.20 1.28
C TRP A 35 43.24 5.22 2.23
N ASP A 36 43.32 4.85 3.51
CA ASP A 36 44.04 5.61 4.51
C ASP A 36 45.51 5.16 4.53
N ILE A 37 46.34 5.89 3.77
CA ILE A 37 47.79 5.64 3.64
C ILE A 37 48.49 5.67 5.00
N LYS A 38 48.05 6.55 5.93
CA LYS A 38 48.73 6.75 7.22
C LYS A 38 48.53 5.58 8.17
N ASN A 39 47.35 4.96 8.13
CA ASN A 39 46.97 3.87 9.03
C ASN A 39 46.96 2.50 8.35
N SER A 40 47.41 2.42 7.09
CA SER A 40 47.44 1.20 6.28
C SER A 40 46.10 0.44 6.28
N LYS A 41 44.99 1.18 6.18
CA LYS A 41 43.63 0.62 6.21
C LYS A 41 42.78 1.11 5.02
N ARG A 42 41.98 0.20 4.47
CA ARG A 42 40.92 0.49 3.49
C ARG A 42 39.62 0.68 4.24
N ILE A 43 38.83 1.67 3.87
CA ILE A 43 37.48 1.89 4.37
C ILE A 43 36.53 1.81 3.18
N ILE A 44 35.52 0.95 3.25
CA ILE A 44 34.55 0.70 2.19
C ILE A 44 33.15 0.86 2.77
N THR A 45 32.33 1.72 2.19
CA THR A 45 30.92 1.84 2.56
C THR A 45 30.04 0.95 1.68
N ILE A 46 29.13 0.24 2.32
CA ILE A 46 28.10 -0.57 1.67
C ILE A 46 26.76 0.09 1.98
N GLU A 47 25.93 0.30 0.96
CA GLU A 47 24.71 1.09 1.04
C GLU A 47 23.50 0.29 0.56
N ALA A 48 22.36 0.42 1.24
CA ALA A 48 21.11 -0.19 0.78
C ALA A 48 20.62 0.46 -0.54
N PRO A 49 20.00 -0.31 -1.46
CA PRO A 49 19.49 0.22 -2.73
C PRO A 49 18.41 1.30 -2.50
N ARG A 50 18.53 2.43 -3.20
CA ARG A 50 17.50 3.49 -3.21
C ARG A 50 16.41 3.11 -4.22
N PHE A 51 15.24 2.69 -3.74
CA PHE A 51 14.13 2.29 -4.61
C PHE A 51 13.24 3.45 -5.10
N ASP A 52 13.52 4.71 -4.73
CA ASP A 52 12.71 5.83 -5.22
C ASP A 52 13.53 7.12 -5.40
N SER A 53 13.44 7.74 -6.58
CA SER A 53 14.13 9.00 -6.89
C SER A 53 13.40 10.24 -6.37
N ASN A 54 12.26 10.07 -5.69
CA ASN A 54 11.37 11.17 -5.29
C ASN A 54 11.23 11.38 -3.77
N GLU A 55 11.82 10.55 -2.92
CA GLU A 55 11.79 10.76 -1.47
C GLU A 55 13.13 11.33 -0.98
N LYS A 56 13.13 12.64 -0.66
CA LYS A 56 14.32 13.35 -0.15
C LYS A 56 14.75 12.96 1.27
N ASN A 57 14.08 12.01 1.93
CA ASN A 57 14.27 11.73 3.35
C ASN A 57 14.49 10.24 3.70
N ASP A 58 14.70 9.35 2.72
CA ASP A 58 14.99 7.96 3.07
C ASP A 58 16.45 7.81 3.50
N VAL A 59 16.67 7.58 4.80
CA VAL A 59 17.99 7.40 5.41
C VAL A 59 18.60 6.12 4.85
N THR A 60 19.51 6.26 3.88
CA THR A 60 20.28 5.14 3.33
C THR A 60 21.08 4.51 4.47
N LEU A 61 20.82 3.24 4.80
CA LEU A 61 21.64 2.51 5.76
C LEU A 61 23.04 2.33 5.17
N VAL A 62 24.06 2.80 5.90
CA VAL A 62 25.47 2.76 5.46
C VAL A 62 26.26 1.90 6.43
N TRP A 63 26.74 0.76 5.96
CA TRP A 63 27.74 -0.05 6.66
C TRP A 63 29.13 0.46 6.28
N GLU A 64 30.07 0.43 7.21
CA GLU A 64 31.46 0.84 6.96
C GLU A 64 32.41 -0.31 7.29
N LEU A 65 32.96 -0.92 6.24
CA LEU A 65 33.92 -2.01 6.32
C LEU A 65 35.34 -1.46 6.26
N THR A 66 36.06 -1.61 7.35
CA THR A 66 37.48 -1.30 7.48
C THR A 66 38.32 -2.57 7.32
N VAL A 67 39.37 -2.51 6.51
CA VAL A 67 40.24 -3.65 6.19
C VAL A 67 41.70 -3.21 6.33
N TYR A 68 42.45 -3.90 7.19
CA TYR A 68 43.87 -3.64 7.43
C TYR A 68 44.72 -4.58 6.57
N ASP A 69 45.73 -4.02 5.90
CA ASP A 69 46.57 -4.79 4.96
C ASP A 69 47.44 -5.83 5.70
N SER A 70 47.64 -7.00 5.09
CA SER A 70 48.55 -8.05 5.56
C SER A 70 49.99 -7.91 5.03
N GLY A 71 50.32 -6.79 4.37
CA GLY A 71 51.67 -6.49 3.90
C GLY A 71 51.98 -6.96 2.47
N SER A 72 50.96 -7.18 1.62
CA SER A 72 51.17 -7.51 0.21
C SER A 72 50.51 -6.47 -0.69
N SER A 73 51.34 -5.63 -1.33
CA SER A 73 50.92 -4.63 -2.30
C SER A 73 50.01 -5.25 -3.37
N SER A 74 48.74 -4.85 -3.37
CA SER A 74 47.84 -5.13 -4.49
C SER A 74 47.14 -3.83 -4.89
N GLN A 75 47.14 -3.64 -6.21
CA GLN A 75 46.84 -2.46 -7.02
C GLN A 75 45.77 -1.52 -6.48
N MET A 76 45.96 -0.23 -6.77
CA MET A 76 44.97 0.83 -6.59
C MET A 76 43.64 0.40 -7.19
N ILE A 77 42.59 0.49 -6.37
CA ILE A 77 41.22 0.31 -6.77
C ILE A 77 40.59 1.69 -6.66
N GLU A 78 40.69 2.49 -7.72
CA GLU A 78 39.97 3.76 -7.83
C GLU A 78 38.57 3.58 -8.47
N ASP A 79 38.15 2.34 -8.79
CA ASP A 79 37.01 2.10 -9.71
C ASP A 79 35.83 1.25 -9.17
N ILE A 80 35.73 0.92 -7.86
CA ILE A 80 34.58 0.10 -7.33
C ILE A 80 33.39 0.96 -6.88
N TYR A 81 33.48 2.28 -6.97
CA TYR A 81 32.41 3.19 -6.53
C TYR A 81 31.13 2.97 -7.35
N ALA A 82 29.98 2.99 -6.67
CA ALA A 82 28.64 2.93 -7.25
C ALA A 82 28.34 1.66 -8.08
N GLN A 83 28.92 0.51 -7.70
CA GLN A 83 28.58 -0.78 -8.33
C GLN A 83 27.65 -1.62 -7.45
N PRO A 84 26.65 -2.30 -8.03
CA PRO A 84 25.82 -3.26 -7.32
C PRO A 84 26.64 -4.50 -6.96
N LEU A 85 26.62 -4.84 -5.69
CA LEU A 85 27.29 -5.99 -5.13
C LEU A 85 26.43 -7.24 -5.38
N THR A 86 27.01 -8.21 -6.09
CA THR A 86 26.41 -9.53 -6.24
C THR A 86 26.57 -10.33 -4.96
N GLU A 87 27.73 -10.29 -4.31
CA GLU A 87 27.96 -10.95 -3.02
C GLU A 87 29.27 -10.50 -2.38
N LEU A 88 29.27 -10.33 -1.06
CA LEU A 88 30.46 -10.21 -0.24
C LEU A 88 30.77 -11.56 0.40
N ILE A 89 31.89 -12.15 0.00
CA ILE A 89 32.33 -13.48 0.43
C ILE A 89 33.57 -13.33 1.30
N LEU A 90 33.56 -14.01 2.45
CA LEU A 90 34.70 -14.10 3.34
C LEU A 90 35.25 -15.52 3.38
N ASP A 91 36.50 -15.69 2.95
CA ASP A 91 37.20 -16.97 2.81
C ASP A 91 38.57 -16.91 3.50
N GLY A 92 38.64 -17.43 4.73
CA GLY A 92 39.83 -17.33 5.57
C GLY A 92 40.21 -15.88 5.85
N ASN A 93 41.45 -15.51 5.50
CA ASN A 93 41.95 -14.14 5.60
C ASN A 93 41.80 -13.35 4.29
N ARG A 94 40.94 -13.81 3.39
CA ARG A 94 40.58 -13.10 2.15
C ARG A 94 39.14 -12.66 2.21
N ILE A 95 38.91 -11.44 1.75
CA ILE A 95 37.58 -10.93 1.45
C ILE A 95 37.45 -10.76 -0.04
N LYS A 96 36.28 -11.09 -0.58
CA LYS A 96 35.97 -11.06 -2.02
C LYS A 96 34.64 -10.33 -2.24
N PHE A 97 34.70 -9.28 -3.04
CA PHE A 97 33.55 -8.53 -3.54
C PHE A 97 33.24 -9.05 -4.94
N GLN A 98 32.12 -9.74 -5.08
CA GLN A 98 31.64 -10.27 -6.36
C GLN A 98 30.70 -9.25 -7.01
N PHE A 99 30.94 -8.97 -8.28
CA PHE A 99 30.12 -8.11 -9.14
C PHE A 99 29.67 -8.92 -10.36
N ALA A 100 28.79 -8.34 -11.19
CA ALA A 100 28.34 -8.96 -12.44
C ALA A 100 29.51 -9.24 -13.40
N ASP A 101 30.45 -8.28 -13.53
CA ASP A 101 31.54 -8.32 -14.50
C ASP A 101 32.91 -8.73 -13.90
N GLY A 102 32.91 -9.39 -12.74
CA GLY A 102 34.15 -9.89 -12.13
C GLY A 102 34.14 -9.86 -10.61
N TYR A 103 35.33 -9.93 -10.01
CA TYR A 103 35.47 -9.85 -8.56
C TYR A 103 36.75 -9.12 -8.16
N TYR A 104 36.70 -8.49 -6.99
CA TYR A 104 37.87 -7.97 -6.31
C TYR A 104 38.11 -8.78 -5.04
N SER A 105 39.33 -9.25 -4.83
CA SER A 105 39.69 -9.99 -3.63
C SER A 105 41.03 -9.53 -3.08
N PHE A 106 41.10 -9.38 -1.77
CA PHE A 106 42.32 -9.00 -1.08
C PHE A 106 42.48 -9.76 0.24
N LYS A 107 43.73 -9.98 0.62
CA LYS A 107 44.09 -10.49 1.94
C LYS A 107 44.03 -9.36 2.96
N PHE A 108 43.65 -9.69 4.18
CA PHE A 108 43.61 -8.75 5.28
C PHE A 108 44.36 -9.33 6.49
N GLY A 109 45.02 -8.44 7.24
CA GLY A 109 45.60 -8.76 8.55
C GLY A 109 44.56 -8.62 9.68
N ALA A 110 43.66 -7.66 9.55
CA ALA A 110 42.52 -7.45 10.44
C ALA A 110 41.37 -6.80 9.67
N LEU A 111 40.16 -6.85 10.21
CA LEU A 111 38.99 -6.20 9.64
C LEU A 111 38.10 -5.60 10.73
N GLY A 112 37.17 -4.74 10.33
CA GLY A 112 36.17 -4.15 11.20
C GLY A 112 34.95 -3.70 10.40
N LEU A 113 33.77 -4.25 10.65
CA LEU A 113 32.51 -3.79 10.03
C LEU A 113 31.71 -2.96 11.03
N ARG A 114 31.53 -1.67 10.75
CA ARG A 114 30.60 -0.82 11.49
C ARG A 114 29.18 -1.06 11.02
N ILE A 115 28.31 -1.40 11.96
CA ILE A 115 26.86 -1.50 11.73
C ILE A 115 26.25 -0.10 11.92
N PRO A 116 25.39 0.39 11.01
CA PRO A 116 24.72 1.67 11.17
C PRO A 116 23.79 1.68 12.39
N ILE A 117 23.90 2.70 13.23
CA ILE A 117 22.88 3.05 14.24
C ILE A 117 22.19 4.32 13.74
N ARG A 118 20.85 4.32 13.66
CA ARG A 118 20.09 5.53 13.35
C ARG A 118 20.18 6.53 14.50
N SER A 119 20.26 7.83 14.18
CA SER A 119 20.40 8.91 15.16
C SER A 119 19.24 8.93 16.16
N LYS A 120 19.52 9.38 17.40
CA LYS A 120 18.60 9.47 18.55
C LYS A 120 17.23 10.13 18.30
N GLU A 121 17.06 10.84 17.20
CA GLU A 121 15.83 11.55 16.85
C GLU A 121 14.69 10.61 16.42
N ASP A 122 14.99 9.36 16.02
CA ASP A 122 13.98 8.33 15.68
C ASP A 122 13.57 7.44 16.88
N SER A 123 14.24 7.57 18.05
CA SER A 123 14.14 6.62 19.17
C SER A 123 12.85 6.68 20.02
N TYR A 124 11.89 7.53 19.67
CA TYR A 124 10.68 7.73 20.48
C TYR A 124 9.50 6.79 20.13
N LEU A 125 9.64 5.90 19.13
CA LEU A 125 8.48 5.13 18.60
C LEU A 125 8.72 3.63 18.36
N GLU A 126 9.90 3.07 18.67
CA GLU A 126 10.18 1.64 18.47
C GLU A 126 9.91 0.82 19.75
N ILE A 127 9.17 -0.29 19.63
CA ILE A 127 9.11 -1.29 20.70
C ILE A 127 10.48 -1.93 20.78
N GLN A 128 11.20 -1.62 21.85
CA GLN A 128 12.51 -2.18 22.19
C GLN A 128 12.47 -2.94 23.53
N ARG A 129 11.30 -3.05 24.15
CA ARG A 129 11.13 -3.63 25.49
C ARG A 129 10.05 -4.68 25.49
N VAL A 130 10.26 -5.71 26.30
CA VAL A 130 9.32 -6.80 26.52
C VAL A 130 9.49 -7.33 27.93
N ASN A 131 8.44 -7.85 28.54
CA ASN A 131 8.52 -8.48 29.86
C ASN A 131 9.38 -9.77 29.79
N LEU A 132 10.18 -10.04 30.83
CA LEU A 132 11.10 -11.18 30.87
C LEU A 132 10.40 -12.52 30.74
N GLU A 133 9.32 -12.72 31.50
CA GLU A 133 8.59 -13.99 31.53
C GLU A 133 7.96 -14.28 30.17
N TYR A 134 7.49 -13.22 29.50
CA TYR A 134 6.99 -13.31 28.14
C TYR A 134 8.11 -13.67 27.15
N PHE A 135 9.28 -13.03 27.27
CA PHE A 135 10.42 -13.34 26.41
C PHE A 135 10.91 -14.78 26.58
N ILE A 136 11.03 -15.27 27.81
CA ILE A 136 11.40 -16.67 28.07
C ILE A 136 10.35 -17.63 27.51
N ASN A 137 9.05 -17.30 27.65
CA ASN A 137 7.98 -18.14 27.11
C ASN A 137 8.01 -18.19 25.57
N LEU A 138 8.39 -17.11 24.90
CA LEU A 138 8.66 -17.13 23.45
C LEU A 138 9.69 -18.22 23.15
N LEU A 139 10.85 -18.17 23.81
CA LEU A 139 11.95 -19.11 23.63
C LEU A 139 11.56 -20.57 23.85
N ASN A 140 10.78 -20.85 24.90
CA ASN A 140 10.36 -22.20 25.25
C ASN A 140 9.37 -22.84 24.26
N ASN A 141 8.66 -22.06 23.43
CA ASN A 141 7.70 -22.59 22.44
C ASN A 141 8.33 -22.86 21.07
N GLY A 142 9.59 -23.31 21.05
CA GLY A 142 10.30 -23.72 19.83
C GLY A 142 10.92 -22.57 19.04
N MET A 143 11.10 -21.41 19.70
CA MET A 143 11.69 -20.23 19.10
C MET A 143 13.20 -20.27 19.15
N LYS A 144 13.82 -20.13 17.99
CA LYS A 144 15.27 -20.05 17.88
C LYS A 144 15.71 -18.63 18.25
N LEU A 145 16.29 -18.47 19.44
CA LEU A 145 17.04 -17.29 19.83
C LEU A 145 18.38 -17.30 19.07
N ASP A 146 18.34 -16.96 17.79
CA ASP A 146 19.54 -16.78 16.99
C ASP A 146 19.76 -15.27 16.77
N ASN A 147 20.98 -14.81 17.02
CA ASN A 147 21.41 -13.41 16.88
C ASN A 147 20.49 -12.36 17.53
N LEU A 148 20.21 -12.51 18.84
CA LEU A 148 19.58 -11.45 19.65
C LEU A 148 20.60 -10.33 19.89
N ALA A 149 20.31 -9.14 19.39
CA ALA A 149 21.06 -7.91 19.64
C ALA A 149 20.29 -7.03 20.63
N PHE A 150 20.94 -6.60 21.71
CA PHE A 150 20.31 -5.77 22.73
C PHE A 150 21.32 -4.86 23.45
N SER A 151 20.85 -3.84 24.15
CA SER A 151 21.65 -2.97 25.01
C SER A 151 21.00 -2.82 26.38
N PHE A 152 21.75 -2.33 27.38
CA PHE A 152 21.18 -1.94 28.67
C PHE A 152 21.04 -0.42 28.74
N LYS A 153 19.88 0.07 29.18
CA LYS A 153 19.58 1.51 29.33
C LYS A 153 20.59 2.27 30.20
N SER A 154 21.13 1.60 31.23
CA SER A 154 22.10 2.20 32.15
C SER A 154 23.53 2.19 31.60
N ASP A 155 23.80 1.35 30.61
CA ASP A 155 25.10 1.29 29.98
C ASP A 155 25.16 2.41 28.94
N ASN A 156 26.33 3.02 28.72
CA ASN A 156 26.45 4.05 27.69
C ASN A 156 25.90 3.48 26.36
N ASN A 157 25.09 4.26 25.64
CA ASN A 157 24.36 3.91 24.41
C ASN A 157 25.19 3.29 23.24
N ASP A 158 26.48 3.01 23.45
CA ASP A 158 27.43 2.49 22.48
C ASP A 158 27.81 1.01 22.74
N VAL A 159 27.15 0.32 23.70
CA VAL A 159 27.40 -1.11 23.99
C VAL A 159 26.19 -1.95 23.56
N CYS A 160 26.36 -2.74 22.51
CA CYS A 160 25.38 -3.73 22.04
C CYS A 160 25.91 -5.13 22.34
N TYR A 161 25.06 -5.93 22.96
CA TYR A 161 25.27 -7.30 23.40
C TYR A 161 24.62 -8.26 22.41
N PHE A 162 25.27 -9.39 22.16
CA PHE A 162 24.78 -10.39 21.22
C PHE A 162 24.69 -11.77 21.88
N ILE A 163 23.54 -12.42 21.70
CA ILE A 163 23.33 -13.83 22.05
C ILE A 163 23.04 -14.60 20.76
N GLY A 164 23.81 -15.64 20.49
CA GLY A 164 23.61 -16.52 19.34
C GLY A 164 23.31 -17.97 19.74
N CYS A 165 22.70 -18.72 18.82
CA CYS A 165 22.43 -20.15 18.98
C CYS A 165 23.04 -20.96 17.83
N ILE A 166 23.99 -21.85 18.12
CA ILE A 166 24.61 -22.75 17.13
C ILE A 166 23.92 -24.12 17.20
N ASN A 167 23.19 -24.50 16.14
CA ASN A 167 22.51 -25.78 16.07
C ASN A 167 23.50 -26.94 15.87
N GLY A 168 23.43 -27.98 16.73
CA GLY A 168 24.16 -29.24 16.56
C GLY A 168 25.36 -29.46 17.49
N GLU A 169 25.61 -28.57 18.45
CA GLU A 169 26.67 -28.69 19.46
C GLU A 169 26.12 -29.05 20.86
N GLU A 170 26.98 -29.58 21.75
CA GLU A 170 26.62 -29.90 23.14
C GLU A 170 26.20 -28.65 23.95
N ASN A 171 26.64 -27.45 23.55
CA ASN A 171 26.31 -26.17 24.18
C ASN A 171 25.77 -25.16 23.15
N PRO A 172 24.46 -25.13 22.87
CA PRO A 172 23.91 -24.41 21.73
C PRO A 172 23.90 -22.89 21.89
N TYR A 173 23.99 -22.32 23.10
CA TYR A 173 23.90 -20.86 23.30
C TYR A 173 25.26 -20.24 23.62
N SER A 174 25.57 -19.08 23.04
CA SER A 174 26.83 -18.38 23.31
C SER A 174 26.65 -16.86 23.39
N GLU A 175 27.36 -16.24 24.34
CA GLU A 175 27.51 -14.78 24.41
C GLU A 175 28.64 -14.33 23.49
N PHE A 176 28.38 -13.33 22.66
CA PHE A 176 29.40 -12.65 21.86
C PHE A 176 29.63 -11.25 22.42
N PHE A 177 30.71 -11.09 23.19
CA PHE A 177 31.17 -9.80 23.69
C PHE A 177 32.34 -9.28 22.86
N SER A 178 32.37 -7.98 22.55
CA SER A 178 33.39 -7.38 21.68
C SER A 178 34.80 -7.24 22.31
N ASP A 179 35.00 -7.65 23.57
CA ASP A 179 36.25 -7.39 24.30
C ASP A 179 36.79 -8.53 25.20
N TYR A 180 36.18 -9.73 25.23
CA TYR A 180 36.71 -10.86 26.02
C TYR A 180 37.08 -12.05 25.14
N SER A 181 38.27 -12.60 25.39
CA SER A 181 38.92 -13.67 24.64
C SER A 181 38.39 -15.08 24.90
N GLU A 182 37.32 -15.24 25.69
CA GLU A 182 36.74 -16.54 26.03
C GLU A 182 35.22 -16.50 25.80
N LEU A 183 34.79 -17.19 24.75
CA LEU A 183 33.38 -17.49 24.49
C LEU A 183 32.82 -18.30 25.66
N LYS A 184 31.83 -17.76 26.36
CA LYS A 184 31.02 -18.55 27.30
C LYS A 184 29.89 -19.21 26.53
N THR A 185 29.86 -20.53 26.59
CA THR A 185 28.80 -21.36 26.02
C THR A 185 27.90 -21.88 27.14
N PHE A 186 26.64 -22.08 26.83
CA PHE A 186 25.60 -22.51 27.77
C PHE A 186 24.78 -23.63 27.14
N GLU A 187 24.39 -24.62 27.95
CA GLU A 187 23.60 -25.76 27.50
C GLU A 187 22.17 -25.34 27.14
N ASN A 188 21.63 -24.34 27.84
CA ASN A 188 20.25 -23.89 27.66
C ASN A 188 20.04 -22.39 27.97
N VAL A 189 18.89 -21.87 27.53
CA VAL A 189 18.48 -20.46 27.73
C VAL A 189 18.42 -20.10 29.21
N GLU A 190 17.96 -21.01 30.08
CA GLU A 190 17.81 -20.73 31.50
C GLU A 190 19.17 -20.53 32.18
N GLU A 191 20.17 -21.35 31.85
CA GLU A 191 21.54 -21.19 32.31
C GLU A 191 22.13 -19.84 31.87
N LEU A 192 21.98 -19.50 30.59
CA LEU A 192 22.42 -18.21 30.03
C LEU A 192 21.79 -17.03 30.81
N PHE A 193 20.47 -17.05 30.99
CA PHE A 193 19.71 -15.95 31.61
C PHE A 193 20.02 -15.74 33.09
N ASN A 194 20.39 -16.80 33.80
CA ASN A 194 20.77 -16.76 35.21
C ASN A 194 22.27 -16.55 35.45
N SER A 195 23.10 -16.62 34.40
CA SER A 195 24.55 -16.47 34.53
C SER A 195 24.97 -15.02 34.77
N ASN A 196 25.87 -14.80 35.72
CA ASN A 196 26.33 -13.46 36.15
C ASN A 196 27.41 -12.87 35.22
N ILE A 197 27.13 -12.84 33.91
CA ILE A 197 28.10 -12.43 32.88
C ILE A 197 28.03 -10.94 32.54
N PHE A 198 26.97 -10.24 32.93
CA PHE A 198 26.76 -8.81 32.63
C PHE A 198 27.15 -7.95 33.84
N ASN A 199 28.45 -7.60 33.95
CA ASN A 199 29.00 -6.81 35.06
C ASN A 199 28.69 -7.41 36.46
N GLY A 200 28.79 -8.74 36.58
CA GLY A 200 28.52 -9.47 37.82
C GLY A 200 27.03 -9.64 38.15
N LYS A 201 26.13 -9.23 37.26
CA LYS A 201 24.69 -9.50 37.32
C LYS A 201 24.26 -10.39 36.16
N SER A 202 23.15 -11.07 36.36
CA SER A 202 22.49 -11.86 35.33
C SER A 202 21.63 -11.02 34.39
N LEU A 203 21.34 -11.57 33.20
CA LEU A 203 20.42 -10.93 32.25
C LEU A 203 19.03 -10.76 32.86
N LYS A 204 18.61 -11.73 33.67
CA LYS A 204 17.36 -11.72 34.44
C LYS A 204 17.31 -10.55 35.44
N GLU A 205 18.37 -10.33 36.20
CA GLU A 205 18.45 -9.22 37.16
C GLU A 205 18.46 -7.84 36.47
N ARG A 206 19.01 -7.76 35.26
CA ARG A 206 19.10 -6.51 34.49
C ARG A 206 17.99 -6.35 33.46
N TRP A 207 17.00 -7.25 33.41
CA TRP A 207 16.03 -7.29 32.31
C TRP A 207 15.23 -5.99 32.15
N THR A 208 14.93 -5.31 33.26
CA THR A 208 14.22 -4.01 33.25
C THR A 208 14.99 -2.90 32.51
N GLU A 209 16.28 -3.09 32.31
CA GLU A 209 17.17 -2.19 31.57
C GLU A 209 17.35 -2.61 30.11
N VAL A 210 16.96 -3.83 29.72
CA VAL A 210 17.19 -4.37 28.37
C VAL A 210 16.39 -3.59 27.32
N LEU A 211 17.08 -3.22 26.25
CA LEU A 211 16.56 -2.64 25.02
C LEU A 211 16.95 -3.58 23.88
N ILE A 212 15.99 -4.29 23.30
CA ILE A 212 16.22 -5.22 22.20
C ILE A 212 16.24 -4.44 20.89
N ASP A 213 17.35 -4.52 20.17
CA ASP A 213 17.54 -3.86 18.89
C ASP A 213 16.98 -4.72 17.75
N SER A 214 17.41 -5.98 17.69
CA SER A 214 16.96 -6.92 16.66
C SER A 214 17.11 -8.38 17.09
N ILE A 215 16.38 -9.27 16.43
CA ILE A 215 16.52 -10.72 16.55
C ILE A 215 16.59 -11.29 15.14
N ASN A 216 17.60 -12.13 14.84
CA ASN A 216 17.87 -12.62 13.48
C ASN A 216 18.05 -11.51 12.43
N GLY A 217 18.55 -10.34 12.84
CA GLY A 217 18.68 -9.16 11.96
C GLY A 217 17.34 -8.48 11.62
N ILE A 218 16.23 -8.91 12.22
CA ILE A 218 14.90 -8.30 12.08
C ILE A 218 14.66 -7.38 13.28
N GLN A 219 14.21 -6.14 13.03
CA GLN A 219 13.86 -5.20 14.11
C GLN A 219 12.87 -5.83 15.09
N PHE A 220 13.07 -5.61 16.39
CA PHE A 220 12.27 -6.29 17.42
C PHE A 220 10.76 -6.12 17.25
N GLY A 221 10.30 -4.90 16.95
CA GLY A 221 8.89 -4.61 16.70
C GLY A 221 8.30 -5.33 15.47
N ASP A 222 9.09 -5.54 14.41
CA ASP A 222 8.66 -6.30 13.23
C ASP A 222 8.74 -7.80 13.48
N TRP A 223 9.76 -8.25 14.20
CA TRP A 223 9.92 -9.64 14.61
C TRP A 223 8.72 -10.13 15.43
N LEU A 224 8.16 -9.28 16.31
CA LEU A 224 6.94 -9.59 17.06
C LEU A 224 5.69 -9.80 16.18
N THR A 225 5.65 -9.25 14.96
CA THR A 225 4.50 -9.39 14.05
C THR A 225 4.45 -10.73 13.32
N GLN A 226 5.52 -11.52 13.37
CA GLN A 226 5.60 -12.82 12.71
C GLN A 226 4.81 -13.92 13.44
N PHE A 227 4.23 -13.61 14.60
CA PHE A 227 3.48 -14.56 15.42
C PHE A 227 1.97 -14.42 15.24
N ASN A 228 1.31 -15.51 14.83
CA ASN A 228 -0.15 -15.54 14.70
C ASN A 228 -0.86 -16.62 15.53
N GLU A 229 -0.17 -17.55 16.21
CA GLU A 229 -0.84 -18.63 16.95
C GLU A 229 -0.11 -19.01 18.26
N GLY A 230 -0.86 -19.14 19.37
CA GLY A 230 -0.42 -19.85 20.58
C GLY A 230 0.25 -19.05 21.71
N LEU A 231 0.39 -17.73 21.61
CA LEU A 231 1.05 -16.92 22.64
C LEU A 231 0.22 -16.84 23.94
N LYS A 232 0.82 -17.29 25.06
CA LYS A 232 0.26 -17.05 26.40
C LYS A 232 0.38 -15.56 26.73
N ILE A 233 -0.75 -14.88 26.79
CA ILE A 233 -0.82 -13.44 27.07
C ILE A 233 -0.46 -13.16 28.51
N ASN A 234 0.43 -12.18 28.74
CA ASN A 234 0.70 -11.65 30.06
C ASN A 234 -0.33 -10.56 30.37
N LEU A 235 -1.09 -10.78 31.43
CA LEU A 235 -2.24 -9.99 31.82
C LEU A 235 -2.17 -9.71 33.33
N TYR A 236 -2.11 -8.45 33.72
CA TYR A 236 -2.16 -8.03 35.12
C TYR A 236 -2.74 -6.62 35.25
N GLU A 237 -3.18 -6.26 36.46
CA GLU A 237 -3.60 -4.90 36.78
C GLU A 237 -2.45 -4.10 37.37
N ALA A 238 -2.32 -2.84 36.96
CA ALA A 238 -1.42 -1.87 37.57
C ALA A 238 -2.02 -0.47 37.46
N ASN A 239 -2.00 0.30 38.56
CA ASN A 239 -2.49 1.69 38.62
C ASN A 239 -3.91 1.89 38.04
N ASP A 240 -4.87 1.05 38.44
CA ASP A 240 -6.26 1.08 37.95
C ASP A 240 -6.41 0.88 36.42
N LYS A 241 -5.42 0.25 35.79
CA LYS A 241 -5.43 -0.12 34.38
C LYS A 241 -5.13 -1.59 34.19
N ILE A 242 -5.60 -2.14 33.07
CA ILE A 242 -5.21 -3.46 32.59
C ILE A 242 -3.95 -3.32 31.76
N ILE A 243 -2.95 -4.15 32.07
CA ILE A 243 -1.75 -4.29 31.24
C ILE A 243 -1.84 -5.59 30.46
N ILE A 244 -1.85 -5.49 29.12
CA ILE A 244 -1.85 -6.64 28.21
C ILE A 244 -0.56 -6.61 27.40
N ASN A 245 0.34 -7.56 27.68
CA ASN A 245 1.66 -7.64 27.03
C ASN A 245 2.43 -6.30 27.05
N GLY A 246 2.27 -5.51 28.12
CA GLY A 246 2.92 -4.20 28.28
C GLY A 246 2.14 -2.99 27.75
N VAL A 247 0.97 -3.19 27.15
CA VAL A 247 0.06 -2.12 26.73
C VAL A 247 -0.90 -1.78 27.88
N GLU A 248 -0.95 -0.51 28.28
CA GLU A 248 -1.93 -0.03 29.27
C GLU A 248 -3.29 0.26 28.60
N LEU A 249 -4.36 -0.27 29.17
CA LEU A 249 -5.73 -0.07 28.72
C LEU A 249 -6.63 0.23 29.93
N ASP A 250 -7.60 1.12 29.75
CA ASP A 250 -8.54 1.48 30.81
C ASP A 250 -9.58 0.35 31.00
N GLY A 251 -9.61 -0.23 32.20
CA GLY A 251 -10.39 -1.43 32.48
C GLY A 251 -10.01 -2.12 33.78
N TRP A 252 -10.60 -3.30 34.02
CA TRP A 252 -10.18 -4.24 35.08
C TRP A 252 -10.28 -5.71 34.63
N ILE A 253 -9.55 -6.59 35.30
CA ILE A 253 -9.63 -8.04 35.20
C ILE A 253 -10.73 -8.53 36.15
N ASP A 254 -11.73 -9.20 35.61
CA ASP A 254 -12.82 -9.80 36.39
C ASP A 254 -12.54 -11.29 36.62
N GLN A 255 -12.05 -11.62 37.81
CA GLN A 255 -11.75 -12.99 38.22
C GLN A 255 -12.99 -13.88 38.36
N SER A 256 -14.19 -13.30 38.45
CA SER A 256 -15.44 -14.06 38.57
C SER A 256 -15.96 -14.56 37.22
N LYS A 257 -15.44 -14.02 36.12
CA LYS A 257 -15.82 -14.37 34.76
C LYS A 257 -14.64 -14.98 34.01
N ILE A 258 -14.78 -16.25 33.65
CA ILE A 258 -13.76 -17.02 32.94
C ILE A 258 -14.17 -17.24 31.48
N CYS A 259 -13.18 -17.21 30.59
CA CYS A 259 -13.37 -17.60 29.20
C CYS A 259 -13.67 -19.10 29.09
N HIS A 260 -14.78 -19.46 28.46
CA HIS A 260 -15.15 -20.88 28.25
C HIS A 260 -14.21 -21.62 27.29
N THR A 261 -13.41 -20.90 26.49
CA THR A 261 -12.47 -21.48 25.53
C THR A 261 -11.10 -21.78 26.14
N CYS A 262 -10.51 -20.85 26.90
CA CYS A 262 -9.15 -21.01 27.46
C CYS A 262 -9.08 -21.02 28.99
N GLY A 263 -10.21 -20.81 29.70
CA GLY A 263 -10.27 -20.80 31.17
C GLY A 263 -9.67 -19.57 31.86
N VAL A 264 -9.12 -18.60 31.11
CA VAL A 264 -8.51 -17.38 31.66
C VAL A 264 -9.58 -16.36 32.07
N SER A 265 -9.33 -15.62 33.15
CA SER A 265 -10.16 -14.50 33.60
C SER A 265 -10.37 -13.46 32.50
N SER A 266 -11.58 -12.94 32.43
CA SER A 266 -11.98 -11.93 31.45
C SER A 266 -11.54 -10.52 31.85
N CYS A 267 -11.41 -9.65 30.86
CA CYS A 267 -11.13 -8.23 31.02
C CYS A 267 -12.35 -7.41 30.65
N TYR A 268 -12.73 -6.46 31.49
CA TYR A 268 -13.70 -5.43 31.14
C TYR A 268 -12.97 -4.16 30.72
N PHE A 269 -13.31 -3.63 29.55
CA PHE A 269 -12.68 -2.43 28.99
C PHE A 269 -13.66 -1.27 28.94
N PHE A 270 -13.25 -0.09 29.41
CA PHE A 270 -14.14 1.08 29.54
C PHE A 270 -14.57 1.62 28.18
N ASP A 271 -13.63 1.72 27.24
CA ASP A 271 -13.88 2.23 25.89
C ASP A 271 -14.91 1.40 25.10
N PHE A 272 -15.07 0.14 25.49
CA PHE A 272 -15.92 -0.81 24.79
C PHE A 272 -17.17 -1.21 25.57
N ASP A 273 -17.22 -0.88 26.88
CA ASP A 273 -18.26 -1.27 27.82
C ASP A 273 -18.60 -2.77 27.72
N ALA A 274 -17.56 -3.61 27.67
CA ALA A 274 -17.72 -5.02 27.34
C ALA A 274 -16.60 -5.91 27.89
N TYR A 275 -16.91 -7.20 28.03
CA TYR A 275 -15.97 -8.21 28.49
C TYR A 275 -15.31 -8.94 27.32
N CYS A 276 -13.99 -9.05 27.36
CA CYS A 276 -13.18 -9.76 26.39
C CYS A 276 -12.26 -10.76 27.08
N CYS A 277 -12.05 -11.91 26.45
CA CYS A 277 -10.92 -12.78 26.77
C CYS A 277 -9.71 -12.28 25.98
N PRO A 278 -8.69 -11.71 26.64
CA PRO A 278 -7.52 -11.23 25.93
C PRO A 278 -6.79 -12.40 25.26
N THR A 279 -6.68 -13.55 25.93
CA THR A 279 -5.95 -14.75 25.42
C THR A 279 -6.55 -15.34 24.15
N CYS A 280 -7.88 -15.51 24.11
CA CYS A 280 -8.56 -16.02 22.92
C CYS A 280 -8.92 -14.91 21.93
N ASN A 281 -8.75 -13.65 22.33
CA ASN A 281 -9.15 -12.48 21.56
C ASN A 281 -10.61 -12.55 21.09
N ILE A 282 -11.53 -12.82 22.03
CA ILE A 282 -12.99 -12.93 21.79
C ILE A 282 -13.75 -12.13 22.84
N TRP A 283 -14.90 -11.57 22.46
CA TRP A 283 -15.84 -11.00 23.43
C TRP A 283 -16.63 -12.12 24.13
N LEU A 284 -16.92 -11.93 25.40
CA LEU A 284 -17.63 -12.89 26.26
C LEU A 284 -19.07 -12.45 26.59
N THR A 285 -19.44 -11.22 26.25
CA THR A 285 -20.80 -10.70 26.37
C THR A 285 -21.59 -10.91 25.08
N ASN A 286 -22.71 -11.63 25.16
CA ASN A 286 -23.58 -11.99 24.03
C ASN A 286 -24.23 -10.78 23.33
N ASP A 287 -24.33 -9.62 24.00
CA ASP A 287 -24.93 -8.40 23.45
C ASP A 287 -23.95 -7.57 22.59
N VAL A 288 -22.67 -7.95 22.59
CA VAL A 288 -21.73 -7.49 21.58
C VAL A 288 -21.92 -8.44 20.43
N GLY A 289 -22.58 -7.98 19.35
CA GLY A 289 -22.70 -8.76 18.12
C GLY A 289 -21.37 -9.37 17.73
N VAL A 290 -21.39 -10.40 16.88
CA VAL A 290 -20.25 -11.16 16.32
C VAL A 290 -19.27 -10.27 15.49
N GLU A 291 -19.20 -8.98 15.79
CA GLU A 291 -18.87 -7.77 15.04
C GLU A 291 -17.62 -7.03 15.58
N LYS A 292 -16.85 -7.64 16.49
CA LYS A 292 -15.61 -7.06 17.02
C LYS A 292 -14.61 -8.19 17.29
N ARG A 293 -13.42 -8.21 16.67
CA ARG A 293 -12.25 -8.82 17.30
C ARG A 293 -11.62 -7.74 18.18
N PRO A 294 -11.39 -7.98 19.48
CA PRO A 294 -10.90 -6.97 20.39
C PRO A 294 -9.52 -6.41 20.00
N LEU A 295 -8.64 -7.21 19.39
CA LEU A 295 -7.25 -6.84 19.14
C LEU A 295 -6.79 -7.47 17.81
N GLU A 296 -6.56 -6.70 16.73
CA GLU A 296 -5.73 -7.27 15.65
C GLU A 296 -4.31 -7.45 16.22
N PRO A 297 -3.66 -8.62 16.04
CA PRO A 297 -2.33 -8.88 16.58
C PRO A 297 -1.34 -7.78 16.21
N GLU A 298 -1.38 -7.27 14.98
CA GLU A 298 -0.52 -6.17 14.51
C GLU A 298 -0.80 -4.81 15.20
N LEU A 299 -2.00 -4.59 15.74
CA LEU A 299 -2.45 -3.33 16.33
C LEU A 299 -2.16 -3.23 17.84
N LEU A 300 -1.94 -4.36 18.51
CA LEU A 300 -1.41 -4.41 19.89
C LEU A 300 0.00 -3.82 19.99
N TRP A 301 0.77 -3.87 18.90
CA TRP A 301 2.21 -3.57 18.92
C TRP A 301 2.59 -2.28 18.16
N LYS A 302 1.65 -1.60 17.49
CA LYS A 302 1.95 -0.35 16.73
C LYS A 302 0.81 0.68 16.81
N PRO A 303 0.55 1.29 17.98
CA PRO A 303 -0.52 2.28 18.14
C PRO A 303 -0.40 3.47 17.17
N HIS A 304 0.82 3.81 16.74
CA HIS A 304 1.09 4.91 15.81
C HIS A 304 1.08 4.52 14.33
N LYS A 305 0.80 3.25 13.97
CA LYS A 305 0.71 2.81 12.56
C LYS A 305 -0.31 3.66 11.81
N LEU A 306 0.14 4.33 10.75
CA LEU A 306 -0.68 5.20 9.92
C LEU A 306 -1.51 4.36 8.94
N LEU A 307 -2.81 4.24 9.23
CA LEU A 307 -3.78 3.51 8.42
C LEU A 307 -4.36 4.43 7.33
N PRO A 308 -4.41 3.98 6.06
CA PRO A 308 -4.91 4.77 4.93
C PRO A 308 -6.45 4.79 4.85
N PHE A 309 -7.01 5.99 4.73
CA PHE A 309 -8.43 6.25 4.56
C PHE A 309 -8.70 7.14 3.35
N CYS A 310 -9.91 7.05 2.80
CA CYS A 310 -10.38 7.97 1.79
C CYS A 310 -11.82 8.40 2.05
N GLN A 311 -12.15 9.58 1.56
CA GLN A 311 -13.50 10.11 1.48
C GLN A 311 -13.93 10.05 0.02
N VAL A 312 -15.08 9.45 -0.24
CA VAL A 312 -15.61 9.27 -1.59
C VAL A 312 -16.98 9.94 -1.74
N ARG A 313 -17.30 10.36 -2.95
CA ARG A 313 -18.58 10.95 -3.33
C ARG A 313 -19.23 10.13 -4.44
N PHE A 314 -20.54 9.92 -4.34
CA PHE A 314 -21.33 9.21 -5.33
C PHE A 314 -22.08 10.20 -6.21
N SER A 315 -21.97 10.14 -7.54
CA SER A 315 -22.83 10.96 -8.42
C SER A 315 -24.28 10.42 -8.40
N PRO A 316 -25.33 11.26 -8.20
CA PRO A 316 -25.35 12.73 -8.14
C PRO A 316 -25.43 13.29 -6.70
N TYR A 317 -25.20 12.47 -5.69
CA TYR A 317 -25.37 12.85 -4.29
C TYR A 317 -24.08 13.51 -3.75
N GLU A 318 -24.18 14.74 -3.26
CA GLU A 318 -23.02 15.44 -2.69
C GLU A 318 -22.52 14.85 -1.36
N LYS A 319 -23.23 13.87 -0.80
CA LYS A 319 -22.84 13.21 0.45
C LYS A 319 -21.51 12.48 0.27
N VAL A 320 -20.58 12.84 1.15
CA VAL A 320 -19.26 12.25 1.24
C VAL A 320 -19.29 11.13 2.29
N TYR A 321 -18.73 9.98 1.94
CA TYR A 321 -18.66 8.81 2.80
C TYR A 321 -17.21 8.39 2.99
N MET A 322 -16.87 7.86 4.16
CA MET A 322 -15.51 7.43 4.49
C MET A 322 -15.33 5.94 4.22
N TYR A 323 -14.17 5.59 3.65
CA TYR A 323 -13.75 4.23 3.35
C TYR A 323 -12.31 3.99 3.81
N TYR A 324 -12.01 2.74 4.14
CA TYR A 324 -10.67 2.26 4.47
C TYR A 324 -9.98 1.72 3.19
N SER A 325 -8.70 2.04 2.99
CA SER A 325 -7.97 1.73 1.74
C SER A 325 -6.64 1.02 1.99
N PRO A 326 -6.64 -0.19 2.58
CA PRO A 326 -5.43 -0.89 3.03
C PRO A 326 -4.45 -1.23 1.92
N LYS A 327 -4.97 -1.53 0.72
CA LYS A 327 -4.20 -2.09 -0.40
C LYS A 327 -3.89 -1.08 -1.49
N GLN A 328 -4.39 0.15 -1.40
CA GLN A 328 -4.40 1.08 -2.52
C GLN A 328 -3.91 2.45 -2.09
N ASN A 329 -2.86 2.92 -2.77
CA ASN A 329 -2.47 4.32 -2.76
C ASN A 329 -3.42 5.10 -3.66
N LEU A 330 -4.36 5.79 -3.01
CA LEU A 330 -5.37 6.60 -3.66
C LEU A 330 -4.98 8.08 -3.64
N SER A 331 -5.24 8.76 -4.75
CA SER A 331 -5.15 10.21 -4.87
C SER A 331 -6.54 10.83 -5.02
N PRO A 332 -6.72 12.11 -4.66
CA PRO A 332 -7.94 12.83 -5.00
C PRO A 332 -8.26 12.73 -6.50
N TRP A 333 -9.55 12.68 -6.81
CA TRP A 333 -10.15 12.57 -8.15
C TRP A 333 -10.04 11.20 -8.83
N GLU A 334 -9.38 10.23 -8.19
CA GLU A 334 -9.40 8.84 -8.65
C GLU A 334 -10.77 8.19 -8.43
N TRP A 335 -11.08 7.18 -9.24
CA TRP A 335 -12.34 6.44 -9.14
C TRP A 335 -12.09 5.10 -8.48
N VAL A 336 -13.03 4.68 -7.63
CA VAL A 336 -12.94 3.46 -6.86
C VAL A 336 -14.27 2.72 -6.88
N LEU A 337 -14.20 1.39 -6.80
CA LEU A 337 -15.36 0.55 -6.56
C LEU A 337 -15.49 0.30 -5.06
N VAL A 338 -16.66 0.61 -4.52
CA VAL A 338 -16.94 0.52 -3.08
C VAL A 338 -18.29 -0.16 -2.82
N PRO A 339 -18.45 -0.90 -1.70
CA PRO A 339 -19.72 -1.53 -1.37
C PRO A 339 -20.65 -0.55 -0.65
N VAL A 340 -21.93 -0.47 -1.03
CA VAL A 340 -22.94 0.40 -0.39
C VAL A 340 -24.11 -0.38 0.21
N GLY A 341 -24.75 0.20 1.23
CA GLY A 341 -25.88 -0.42 1.94
C GLY A 341 -25.54 -1.74 2.68
N LYS A 342 -26.54 -2.36 3.30
CA LYS A 342 -26.38 -3.64 4.04
C LYS A 342 -26.11 -4.84 3.13
N LYS A 343 -26.53 -4.75 1.86
CA LYS A 343 -26.35 -5.81 0.86
C LYS A 343 -25.00 -5.75 0.11
N HIS A 344 -24.09 -4.88 0.53
CA HIS A 344 -22.77 -4.70 -0.10
C HIS A 344 -22.84 -4.52 -1.62
N ILE A 345 -23.83 -3.76 -2.11
CA ILE A 345 -23.99 -3.53 -3.54
C ILE A 345 -22.80 -2.71 -4.03
N GLU A 346 -22.13 -3.17 -5.07
CA GLU A 346 -20.98 -2.46 -5.63
C GLU A 346 -21.43 -1.18 -6.35
N ARG A 347 -20.71 -0.09 -6.07
CA ARG A 347 -20.93 1.22 -6.66
C ARG A 347 -19.61 1.91 -6.91
N GLU A 348 -19.53 2.59 -8.04
CA GLU A 348 -18.42 3.48 -8.36
C GLU A 348 -18.57 4.79 -7.61
N ALA A 349 -17.46 5.27 -7.05
CA ALA A 349 -17.40 6.54 -6.33
C ALA A 349 -16.09 7.27 -6.67
N GLN A 350 -16.13 8.59 -6.60
CA GLN A 350 -14.96 9.43 -6.80
C GLN A 350 -14.30 9.75 -5.46
N VAL A 351 -12.99 9.56 -5.37
CA VAL A 351 -12.19 9.95 -4.21
C VAL A 351 -12.11 11.48 -4.16
N ILE A 352 -12.57 12.07 -3.08
CA ILE A 352 -12.50 13.52 -2.82
C ILE A 352 -11.27 13.86 -1.99
N LYS A 353 -10.92 12.98 -1.04
CA LYS A 353 -9.77 13.16 -0.15
C LYS A 353 -9.18 11.80 0.20
N ALA A 354 -7.85 11.69 0.18
CA ALA A 354 -7.11 10.57 0.74
C ALA A 354 -6.24 11.08 1.90
N PHE A 355 -6.16 10.32 2.99
CA PHE A 355 -5.38 10.69 4.17
C PHE A 355 -5.01 9.45 4.97
N LYS A 356 -4.08 9.60 5.92
CA LYS A 356 -3.72 8.55 6.86
C LYS A 356 -4.08 8.95 8.28
N SER A 357 -4.42 8.00 9.13
CA SER A 357 -4.72 8.23 10.55
C SER A 357 -4.04 7.16 11.42
N PRO A 358 -3.52 7.52 12.61
CA PRO A 358 -2.94 6.55 13.53
C PRO A 358 -3.96 5.51 14.00
N ALA A 359 -3.53 4.26 14.19
CA ALA A 359 -4.39 3.16 14.65
C ALA A 359 -5.09 3.42 15.99
N HIS A 360 -4.45 4.17 16.90
CA HIS A 360 -5.05 4.58 18.19
C HIS A 360 -6.01 5.78 18.08
N GLN A 361 -6.07 6.46 16.93
CA GLN A 361 -6.90 7.67 16.70
C GLN A 361 -7.62 7.57 15.36
N LEU A 362 -8.45 6.55 15.22
CA LEU A 362 -9.21 6.29 14.01
C LEU A 362 -10.33 7.33 13.80
N PRO A 363 -10.50 7.89 12.59
CA PRO A 363 -11.61 8.79 12.28
C PRO A 363 -12.97 8.07 12.34
N ILE A 364 -12.97 6.76 12.14
CA ILE A 364 -14.12 5.87 12.22
C ILE A 364 -13.61 4.45 12.53
N SER A 365 -14.37 3.68 13.32
CA SER A 365 -14.02 2.29 13.66
C SER A 365 -13.86 1.43 12.40
N LEU A 366 -12.80 0.60 12.34
CA LEU A 366 -12.49 -0.24 11.16
C LEU A 366 -13.59 -1.24 10.80
N ASN A 367 -14.41 -1.65 11.76
CA ASN A 367 -15.56 -2.54 11.53
C ASN A 367 -16.82 -1.81 11.00
N LYS A 368 -16.91 -0.48 11.18
CA LYS A 368 -18.01 0.36 10.69
C LYS A 368 -17.70 0.99 9.34
N VAL A 369 -16.43 1.18 9.06
CA VAL A 369 -15.96 1.69 7.77
C VAL A 369 -15.88 0.54 6.78
N LYS A 370 -16.33 0.81 5.56
CA LYS A 370 -16.23 -0.17 4.49
C LYS A 370 -14.89 -0.02 3.79
N THR A 371 -14.43 -1.10 3.18
CA THR A 371 -13.15 -1.11 2.48
C THR A 371 -13.34 -0.80 0.99
N VAL A 372 -12.39 -0.05 0.42
CA VAL A 372 -12.29 0.09 -1.03
C VAL A 372 -11.97 -1.27 -1.65
N LEU A 373 -12.79 -1.72 -2.61
CA LEU A 373 -12.62 -3.03 -3.26
C LEU A 373 -11.48 -2.95 -4.28
N GLN A 374 -11.56 -1.97 -5.18
CA GLN A 374 -10.58 -1.79 -6.24
C GLN A 374 -10.50 -0.32 -6.66
N LYS A 375 -9.30 0.07 -7.11
CA LYS A 375 -9.05 1.30 -7.84
C LYS A 375 -9.52 1.05 -9.26
N LEU A 376 -10.42 1.89 -9.76
CA LEU A 376 -10.87 1.80 -11.14
C LEU A 376 -9.80 2.41 -12.05
N PRO A 377 -9.51 1.80 -13.20
CA PRO A 377 -8.54 2.35 -14.15
C PRO A 377 -8.95 3.75 -14.64
N ASN A 378 -8.08 4.41 -15.37
CA ASN A 378 -8.52 5.58 -16.12
C ASN A 378 -9.46 5.10 -17.25
N LEU A 379 -10.55 5.83 -17.54
CA LEU A 379 -11.48 5.47 -18.62
C LEU A 379 -10.74 5.32 -19.96
N ALA A 380 -9.72 6.15 -20.19
CA ALA A 380 -8.87 6.06 -21.38
C ALA A 380 -8.12 4.73 -21.46
N ASP A 381 -7.67 4.19 -20.32
CA ASP A 381 -6.96 2.91 -20.26
C ASP A 381 -7.94 1.75 -20.49
N GLU A 382 -9.15 1.82 -19.89
CA GLU A 382 -10.23 0.82 -20.04
C GLU A 382 -10.63 0.58 -21.49
N VAL A 383 -10.66 1.63 -22.30
CA VAL A 383 -11.17 1.56 -23.68
C VAL A 383 -10.08 1.57 -24.74
N SER A 384 -8.81 1.68 -24.33
CA SER A 384 -7.68 1.89 -25.23
C SER A 384 -7.52 0.76 -26.26
N GLU A 385 -7.60 -0.49 -25.82
CA GLU A 385 -7.47 -1.67 -26.69
C GLU A 385 -8.58 -1.71 -27.76
N THR A 386 -9.84 -1.56 -27.33
CA THR A 386 -11.00 -1.53 -28.23
C THR A 386 -10.93 -0.36 -29.20
N LEU A 387 -10.57 0.84 -28.72
CA LEU A 387 -10.46 2.01 -29.58
C LEU A 387 -9.33 1.86 -30.60
N ASN A 388 -8.17 1.34 -30.20
CA ASN A 388 -7.06 1.11 -31.13
C ASN A 388 -7.47 0.14 -32.24
N GLU A 389 -8.15 -0.96 -31.88
CA GLU A 389 -8.66 -1.90 -32.88
C GLU A 389 -9.66 -1.25 -33.85
N LEU A 390 -10.60 -0.43 -33.33
CA LEU A 390 -11.57 0.29 -34.15
C LEU A 390 -10.92 1.33 -35.07
N LEU A 391 -9.83 1.97 -34.63
CA LEU A 391 -9.09 2.94 -35.43
C LEU A 391 -8.20 2.28 -36.49
N GLU A 392 -7.66 1.09 -36.21
CA GLU A 392 -6.81 0.35 -37.14
C GLU A 392 -7.60 -0.40 -38.21
N LYS A 393 -8.68 -1.09 -37.81
CA LYS A 393 -9.44 -2.01 -38.67
C LYS A 393 -10.81 -1.48 -39.08
N GLY A 394 -11.38 -0.57 -38.28
CA GLY A 394 -12.73 -0.05 -38.46
C GLY A 394 -12.82 1.14 -39.43
N LYS A 395 -14.04 1.42 -39.88
CA LYS A 395 -14.36 2.57 -40.71
C LYS A 395 -14.61 3.81 -39.84
N VAL A 396 -13.67 4.76 -39.88
CA VAL A 396 -13.71 5.99 -39.08
C VAL A 396 -14.52 7.09 -39.78
N CYS A 397 -15.53 7.63 -39.09
CA CYS A 397 -16.17 8.89 -39.46
C CYS A 397 -15.39 10.06 -38.83
N ASN A 398 -14.54 10.74 -39.60
CA ASN A 398 -13.69 11.80 -39.07
C ASN A 398 -14.30 13.20 -39.24
N LEU A 399 -14.71 13.79 -38.12
CA LEU A 399 -15.28 15.14 -38.02
C LEU A 399 -14.46 16.04 -37.08
N SER A 400 -13.18 15.73 -36.85
CA SER A 400 -12.35 16.46 -35.87
C SER A 400 -11.88 17.84 -36.32
N SER A 401 -11.84 18.11 -37.62
CA SER A 401 -11.23 19.33 -38.17
C SER A 401 -12.17 20.19 -39.01
N LYS A 402 -13.25 19.61 -39.58
CA LYS A 402 -14.20 20.32 -40.45
C LYS A 402 -15.64 19.86 -40.21
N LYS A 403 -16.58 20.80 -40.28
CA LYS A 403 -18.02 20.50 -40.32
C LYS A 403 -18.33 19.95 -41.72
N ASN A 404 -18.59 18.65 -41.82
CA ASN A 404 -18.86 17.96 -43.07
C ASN A 404 -20.24 17.29 -43.02
N LEU A 405 -20.90 17.21 -44.18
CA LEU A 405 -22.07 16.34 -44.34
C LEU A 405 -21.62 14.88 -44.28
N VAL A 406 -22.31 14.08 -43.48
CA VAL A 406 -22.04 12.64 -43.32
C VAL A 406 -23.05 11.87 -44.16
N ASP A 407 -22.57 10.85 -44.88
CA ASP A 407 -23.45 9.92 -45.57
C ASP A 407 -24.08 8.95 -44.55
N VAL A 408 -25.37 9.13 -44.31
CA VAL A 408 -26.15 8.32 -43.36
C VAL A 408 -26.29 6.85 -43.77
N ASN A 409 -26.05 6.52 -45.04
CA ASN A 409 -26.15 5.14 -45.55
C ASN A 409 -24.87 4.33 -45.33
N VAL A 410 -23.80 4.99 -44.90
CA VAL A 410 -22.53 4.34 -44.59
C VAL A 410 -22.53 3.82 -43.16
N ALA A 411 -22.19 2.54 -43.02
CA ALA A 411 -21.89 1.92 -41.73
C ALA A 411 -20.49 2.37 -41.25
N TYR A 412 -20.41 3.02 -40.10
CA TYR A 412 -19.16 3.43 -39.45
C TYR A 412 -18.96 2.67 -38.16
N ASP A 413 -17.71 2.39 -37.80
CA ASP A 413 -17.35 1.70 -36.57
C ASP A 413 -17.04 2.69 -35.43
N VAL A 414 -16.49 3.86 -35.76
CA VAL A 414 -16.14 4.90 -34.77
C VAL A 414 -16.32 6.31 -35.33
N LEU A 415 -16.84 7.21 -34.50
CA LEU A 415 -16.95 8.64 -34.75
C LEU A 415 -15.78 9.36 -34.08
N LYS A 416 -15.00 10.12 -34.85
CA LYS A 416 -13.91 10.98 -34.35
C LYS A 416 -14.34 12.44 -34.37
N THR A 417 -14.27 13.11 -33.23
CA THR A 417 -14.68 14.52 -33.04
C THR A 417 -13.53 15.36 -32.47
N PRO A 418 -13.69 16.70 -32.35
CA PRO A 418 -12.70 17.53 -31.65
C PRO A 418 -12.53 17.21 -30.16
N LEU A 419 -13.50 16.52 -29.54
CA LEU A 419 -13.46 16.18 -28.13
C LEU A 419 -12.81 14.82 -27.86
N GLY A 420 -12.97 13.89 -28.79
CA GLY A 420 -12.59 12.49 -28.66
C GLY A 420 -13.38 11.61 -29.62
N HIS A 421 -13.37 10.31 -29.34
CA HIS A 421 -13.99 9.25 -30.11
C HIS A 421 -15.25 8.72 -29.43
N PHE A 422 -16.21 8.30 -30.25
CA PHE A 422 -17.47 7.71 -29.80
C PHE A 422 -17.81 6.50 -30.66
N TRP A 423 -18.31 5.44 -30.03
CA TRP A 423 -18.79 4.23 -30.71
C TRP A 423 -19.95 3.60 -29.93
N LEU A 424 -20.60 2.62 -30.55
CA LEU A 424 -21.68 1.86 -29.92
C LEU A 424 -21.24 0.44 -29.62
N GLU A 425 -21.68 -0.07 -28.48
CA GLU A 425 -21.48 -1.47 -28.09
C GLU A 425 -22.81 -2.15 -27.78
N LEU A 426 -23.06 -3.27 -28.45
CA LEU A 426 -24.13 -4.20 -28.13
C LEU A 426 -23.55 -5.32 -27.28
N ASN A 427 -24.07 -5.53 -26.07
CA ASN A 427 -23.60 -6.60 -25.17
C ASN A 427 -22.07 -6.58 -24.91
N ASN A 428 -21.47 -5.38 -24.90
CA ASN A 428 -20.02 -5.13 -24.73
C ASN A 428 -19.18 -5.53 -25.94
N GLN A 429 -19.79 -5.58 -27.12
CA GLN A 429 -19.10 -5.79 -28.40
C GLN A 429 -19.36 -4.60 -29.31
N PRO A 430 -18.31 -3.99 -29.90
CA PRO A 430 -18.48 -2.87 -30.83
C PRO A 430 -19.37 -3.27 -32.01
N ILE A 431 -20.27 -2.35 -32.41
CA ILE A 431 -21.13 -2.53 -33.57
C ILE A 431 -21.05 -1.32 -34.50
N GLN A 432 -21.34 -1.58 -35.77
CA GLN A 432 -21.48 -0.52 -36.76
C GLN A 432 -22.69 0.37 -36.48
N MET A 433 -22.51 1.66 -36.74
CA MET A 433 -23.49 2.72 -36.54
C MET A 433 -23.66 3.59 -37.78
N SER A 434 -24.88 4.09 -37.98
CA SER A 434 -25.13 5.21 -38.89
C SER A 434 -25.00 6.52 -38.11
N ILE A 435 -24.39 7.52 -38.73
CA ILE A 435 -24.12 8.83 -38.13
C ILE A 435 -24.86 9.92 -38.93
N ASN A 436 -25.54 10.81 -38.22
CA ASN A 436 -26.15 12.00 -38.79
C ASN A 436 -25.66 13.25 -38.04
N THR A 437 -25.33 14.32 -38.77
CA THR A 437 -24.79 15.56 -38.22
C THR A 437 -25.77 16.71 -38.34
N VAL A 438 -25.86 17.54 -37.30
CA VAL A 438 -26.62 18.80 -37.35
C VAL A 438 -25.70 19.94 -36.89
N TYR A 439 -25.62 21.00 -37.70
CA TYR A 439 -24.79 22.17 -37.43
C TYR A 439 -25.66 23.44 -37.41
N PRO A 440 -26.02 23.94 -36.21
CA PRO A 440 -26.82 25.16 -36.09
C PRO A 440 -26.09 26.40 -36.58
N LYS A 441 -26.85 27.42 -37.01
CA LYS A 441 -26.27 28.69 -37.47
C LYS A 441 -25.63 29.45 -36.27
N PRO A 442 -24.45 30.09 -36.45
CA PRO A 442 -23.69 30.78 -35.38
C PRO A 442 -24.45 31.83 -34.56
N ASN A 443 -25.51 32.41 -35.13
CA ASN A 443 -26.27 33.51 -34.52
C ASN A 443 -27.61 33.06 -33.92
N THR A 444 -27.79 31.76 -33.73
CA THR A 444 -28.96 31.23 -33.02
C THR A 444 -28.69 31.27 -31.53
N ILE A 445 -29.73 31.58 -30.75
CA ILE A 445 -29.64 31.53 -29.29
C ILE A 445 -29.26 30.10 -28.84
N LEU A 446 -29.68 29.10 -29.62
CA LEU A 446 -29.43 27.65 -29.49
C LEU A 446 -28.05 27.16 -29.97
N PHE A 447 -27.08 28.05 -30.23
CA PHE A 447 -25.85 27.65 -30.91
C PHE A 447 -25.03 26.59 -30.15
N VAL A 448 -24.66 25.54 -30.88
CA VAL A 448 -23.70 24.50 -30.48
C VAL A 448 -22.71 24.27 -31.62
N GLU A 449 -21.53 23.76 -31.29
CA GLU A 449 -20.47 23.56 -32.28
C GLU A 449 -20.69 22.32 -33.14
N GLY A 450 -21.26 21.26 -32.54
CA GLY A 450 -21.62 20.05 -33.27
C GLY A 450 -22.68 19.23 -32.55
N VAL A 451 -23.62 18.68 -33.32
CA VAL A 451 -24.59 17.66 -32.91
C VAL A 451 -24.32 16.41 -33.74
N TYR A 452 -24.10 15.29 -33.08
CA TYR A 452 -23.83 14.00 -33.69
C TYR A 452 -24.86 12.99 -33.20
N ARG A 453 -25.71 12.50 -34.10
CA ARG A 453 -26.71 11.48 -33.84
C ARG A 453 -26.20 10.14 -34.34
N MET A 454 -26.22 9.14 -33.47
CA MET A 454 -25.67 7.80 -33.73
C MET A 454 -26.75 6.78 -33.44
N LYS A 455 -26.94 5.81 -34.32
CA LYS A 455 -27.81 4.66 -34.06
C LYS A 455 -27.18 3.39 -34.65
N PRO A 456 -27.52 2.20 -34.13
CA PRO A 456 -27.10 0.94 -34.74
C PRO A 456 -27.40 0.92 -36.24
N TYR A 457 -26.45 0.45 -37.06
CA TYR A 457 -26.67 0.32 -38.50
C TYR A 457 -27.62 -0.84 -38.82
N ARG A 458 -27.58 -1.91 -38.01
CA ARG A 458 -28.54 -3.02 -38.01
C ARG A 458 -29.44 -2.92 -36.79
N HIS A 459 -30.69 -3.36 -36.92
CA HIS A 459 -31.73 -3.19 -35.90
C HIS A 459 -32.33 -4.51 -35.38
N GLU A 460 -31.85 -5.66 -35.87
CA GLU A 460 -32.31 -6.99 -35.48
C GLU A 460 -31.28 -7.66 -34.57
N PHE A 461 -31.70 -8.00 -33.35
CA PHE A 461 -30.86 -8.63 -32.32
C PHE A 461 -31.66 -9.75 -31.64
N GLU A 462 -31.07 -10.95 -31.55
CA GLU A 462 -31.72 -12.11 -30.94
C GLU A 462 -31.54 -12.15 -29.41
N ASP A 463 -30.37 -11.74 -28.91
CA ASP A 463 -30.00 -11.83 -27.49
C ASP A 463 -29.65 -10.46 -26.88
N PHE A 464 -30.52 -9.46 -27.04
CA PHE A 464 -30.26 -8.12 -26.50
C PHE A 464 -30.17 -8.11 -24.96
N GLN A 465 -29.06 -7.62 -24.41
CA GLN A 465 -28.92 -7.31 -22.99
C GLN A 465 -28.80 -5.80 -22.77
N HIS A 466 -27.91 -5.15 -23.52
CA HIS A 466 -27.76 -3.70 -23.46
C HIS A 466 -27.12 -3.11 -24.72
N LEU A 467 -27.48 -1.87 -25.01
CA LEU A 467 -26.82 -1.03 -26.01
C LEU A 467 -26.22 0.20 -25.31
N LYS A 468 -24.91 0.37 -25.43
CA LYS A 468 -24.13 1.43 -24.77
C LYS A 468 -23.52 2.37 -25.81
N ILE A 469 -23.41 3.64 -25.43
CA ILE A 469 -22.48 4.57 -26.06
C ILE A 469 -21.18 4.56 -25.25
N CYS A 470 -20.06 4.43 -25.95
CA CYS A 470 -18.73 4.39 -25.37
C CYS A 470 -17.88 5.55 -25.90
N THR A 471 -16.88 5.98 -25.11
CA THR A 471 -16.01 7.11 -25.45
C THR A 471 -14.68 7.05 -24.70
N ASP A 472 -13.62 7.56 -25.31
CA ASP A 472 -12.32 7.83 -24.68
C ASP A 472 -12.27 9.20 -23.97
N VAL A 473 -13.31 10.02 -24.16
CA VAL A 473 -13.44 11.29 -23.46
C VAL A 473 -13.53 11.01 -21.96
N ASN A 474 -12.60 11.58 -21.18
CA ASN A 474 -12.50 11.29 -19.75
C ASN A 474 -13.61 11.96 -18.93
N ILE A 475 -14.84 11.43 -19.04
CA ILE A 475 -16.01 11.89 -18.28
C ILE A 475 -15.78 11.77 -16.77
N ARG A 476 -14.92 10.83 -16.34
CA ARG A 476 -14.51 10.65 -14.94
C ARG A 476 -13.79 11.87 -14.36
N LYS A 477 -13.12 12.69 -15.18
CA LYS A 477 -12.48 13.96 -14.79
C LYS A 477 -13.35 15.19 -15.09
N ALA A 478 -14.53 14.99 -15.65
CA ALA A 478 -15.41 16.08 -16.07
C ALA A 478 -16.23 16.62 -14.89
N ARG A 479 -16.46 17.94 -14.86
CA ARG A 479 -17.38 18.54 -13.88
C ARG A 479 -18.81 18.33 -14.38
N TYR A 480 -19.64 17.60 -13.64
CA TYR A 480 -21.07 17.50 -13.94
C TYR A 480 -21.73 18.88 -13.88
N ILE A 481 -22.52 19.23 -14.89
CA ILE A 481 -23.25 20.51 -14.95
C ILE A 481 -24.72 20.28 -14.59
N ASP A 482 -25.42 19.48 -15.40
CA ASP A 482 -26.85 19.22 -15.22
C ASP A 482 -27.29 17.98 -16.03
N ARG A 483 -28.52 17.52 -15.84
CA ARG A 483 -29.15 16.48 -16.66
C ARG A 483 -29.38 16.97 -18.10
N PHE A 484 -29.36 16.03 -19.04
CA PHE A 484 -29.69 16.26 -20.44
C PHE A 484 -30.97 15.48 -20.76
N GLY A 485 -32.09 16.20 -20.85
CA GLY A 485 -33.42 15.61 -21.05
C GLY A 485 -34.38 15.80 -19.86
N ASP A 486 -35.60 15.28 -20.00
CA ASP A 486 -36.69 15.46 -19.04
C ASP A 486 -36.58 14.50 -17.84
N ASN A 487 -36.15 13.26 -18.09
CA ASN A 487 -35.91 12.28 -17.04
C ASN A 487 -34.45 12.23 -16.63
N ILE A 488 -34.22 11.81 -15.38
CA ILE A 488 -32.88 11.66 -14.80
C ILE A 488 -31.98 10.65 -15.56
N ASN A 489 -32.59 9.78 -16.38
CA ASN A 489 -31.88 8.74 -17.11
C ASN A 489 -31.57 9.09 -18.57
N ASP A 490 -32.13 10.19 -19.10
CA ASP A 490 -32.10 10.46 -20.53
C ASP A 490 -30.71 10.88 -21.02
N GLY A 491 -29.90 11.45 -20.13
CA GLY A 491 -28.56 11.91 -20.43
C GLY A 491 -28.05 12.91 -19.41
N ALA A 492 -26.83 13.39 -19.63
CA ALA A 492 -26.20 14.40 -18.79
C ALA A 492 -25.27 15.31 -19.58
N ARG A 493 -24.87 16.41 -18.92
CA ARG A 493 -23.89 17.38 -19.39
C ARG A 493 -22.71 17.45 -18.44
N TRP A 494 -21.54 17.59 -19.03
CA TRP A 494 -20.30 17.76 -18.30
C TRP A 494 -19.45 18.85 -18.92
N GLN A 495 -18.71 19.55 -18.08
CA GLN A 495 -17.64 20.44 -18.50
C GLN A 495 -16.31 19.69 -18.49
N ILE A 496 -15.59 19.76 -19.62
CA ILE A 496 -14.24 19.20 -19.79
C ILE A 496 -13.33 20.32 -20.29
N GLY A 497 -12.52 20.86 -19.38
CA GLY A 497 -11.71 22.04 -19.66
C GLY A 497 -12.58 23.20 -20.17
N LYS A 498 -12.36 23.62 -21.42
CA LYS A 498 -13.11 24.68 -22.10
C LYS A 498 -14.38 24.21 -22.82
N TYR A 499 -14.67 22.90 -22.80
CA TYR A 499 -15.79 22.31 -23.53
C TYR A 499 -16.95 21.99 -22.59
N ASP A 500 -18.15 22.15 -23.10
CA ASP A 500 -19.41 21.66 -22.54
C ASP A 500 -19.90 20.55 -23.48
N ILE A 501 -19.99 19.32 -22.96
CA ILE A 501 -20.39 18.11 -23.70
C ILE A 501 -21.68 17.55 -23.09
N GLY A 502 -22.66 17.27 -23.94
CA GLY A 502 -23.88 16.55 -23.60
C GLY A 502 -23.93 15.19 -24.31
N ILE A 503 -24.31 14.15 -23.57
CA ILE A 503 -24.57 12.82 -24.12
C ILE A 503 -25.96 12.39 -23.67
N ALA A 504 -26.79 11.97 -24.63
CA ALA A 504 -28.17 11.58 -24.39
C ALA A 504 -28.56 10.33 -25.17
N ALA A 505 -29.41 9.50 -24.59
CA ALA A 505 -30.20 8.54 -25.34
C ALA A 505 -31.31 9.30 -26.07
N ARG A 506 -31.66 8.85 -27.28
CA ARG A 506 -32.84 9.36 -27.98
C ARG A 506 -34.06 8.68 -27.40
N VAL A 507 -34.95 9.50 -26.83
CA VAL A 507 -36.06 8.98 -26.05
C VAL A 507 -37.36 9.58 -26.56
N GLU A 508 -38.10 8.79 -27.35
CA GLU A 508 -39.52 9.05 -27.57
C GLU A 508 -40.34 8.43 -26.42
N ASP A 509 -41.58 8.88 -26.21
CA ASP A 509 -42.44 8.42 -25.10
C ASP A 509 -42.55 6.88 -25.03
N CYS A 510 -42.45 6.21 -26.18
CA CYS A 510 -42.52 4.76 -26.31
C CYS A 510 -41.26 3.99 -25.82
N VAL A 511 -40.11 4.65 -25.67
CA VAL A 511 -38.82 4.04 -25.29
C VAL A 511 -38.22 4.64 -24.00
N LYS A 512 -38.92 5.59 -23.38
CA LYS A 512 -38.46 6.31 -22.17
C LYS A 512 -38.19 5.44 -20.96
N SER A 513 -38.93 4.33 -20.82
CA SER A 513 -38.71 3.36 -19.75
C SER A 513 -37.52 2.41 -19.98
N ASP A 514 -36.88 2.48 -21.16
CA ASP A 514 -35.89 1.50 -21.61
C ASP A 514 -34.44 1.96 -21.38
N VAL A 515 -34.27 3.17 -20.83
CA VAL A 515 -32.98 3.81 -20.58
C VAL A 515 -32.62 3.80 -19.10
N LYS A 516 -31.35 3.46 -18.82
CA LYS A 516 -30.69 3.63 -17.52
C LYS A 516 -29.41 4.44 -17.71
N THR A 517 -28.84 4.92 -16.61
CA THR A 517 -27.53 5.60 -16.65
C THR A 517 -26.47 4.84 -15.87
N THR A 518 -25.22 4.94 -16.31
CA THR A 518 -24.05 4.57 -15.54
C THR A 518 -23.87 5.50 -14.32
N ALA A 519 -22.90 5.19 -13.45
CA ALA A 519 -22.54 6.08 -12.35
C ALA A 519 -22.10 7.47 -12.84
N MET A 520 -21.51 7.55 -14.05
CA MET A 520 -21.05 8.80 -14.67
C MET A 520 -22.21 9.63 -15.21
N LYS A 521 -23.43 9.07 -15.24
CA LYS A 521 -24.63 9.60 -15.92
C LYS A 521 -24.63 9.44 -17.43
N ILE A 522 -23.81 8.54 -17.97
CA ILE A 522 -23.86 8.18 -19.39
C ILE A 522 -25.07 7.25 -19.59
N PRO A 523 -25.99 7.56 -20.51
CA PRO A 523 -27.19 6.76 -20.73
C PRO A 523 -26.87 5.49 -21.53
N TYR A 524 -27.63 4.42 -21.31
CA TYR A 524 -27.60 3.17 -22.07
C TYR A 524 -28.99 2.52 -22.08
N TYR A 525 -29.29 1.76 -23.12
CA TYR A 525 -30.53 1.00 -23.21
C TYR A 525 -30.36 -0.38 -22.58
N PHE A 526 -31.31 -0.78 -21.74
CA PHE A 526 -31.33 -2.11 -21.09
C PHE A 526 -32.55 -2.95 -21.50
N LYS A 527 -33.38 -2.42 -22.40
CA LYS A 527 -34.49 -3.11 -23.06
C LYS A 527 -34.48 -2.79 -24.54
N TRP A 528 -34.99 -3.72 -25.34
CA TRP A 528 -35.12 -3.57 -26.79
C TRP A 528 -36.52 -3.97 -27.24
N ASN A 529 -37.30 -2.99 -27.68
CA ASN A 529 -38.63 -3.20 -28.22
C ASN A 529 -38.54 -3.27 -29.75
N LYS A 530 -38.76 -4.46 -30.31
CA LYS A 530 -38.70 -4.70 -31.76
C LYS A 530 -39.59 -3.76 -32.58
N LYS A 531 -40.71 -3.29 -32.02
CA LYS A 531 -41.62 -2.34 -32.68
C LYS A 531 -40.99 -0.96 -32.89
N TYR A 532 -40.05 -0.57 -32.04
CA TYR A 532 -39.42 0.76 -32.02
C TYR A 532 -37.91 0.68 -32.30
N LYS A 533 -37.44 -0.41 -32.90
CA LYS A 533 -36.02 -0.72 -33.14
C LYS A 533 -35.22 0.37 -33.86
N GLU A 534 -35.88 1.20 -34.66
CA GLU A 534 -35.27 2.32 -35.39
C GLU A 534 -35.11 3.61 -34.56
N MET A 535 -35.78 3.69 -33.41
CA MET A 535 -35.77 4.86 -32.52
C MET A 535 -34.58 4.84 -31.53
N TYR A 536 -33.97 3.67 -31.30
CA TYR A 536 -32.82 3.52 -30.42
C TYR A 536 -31.59 4.21 -31.01
N GLY A 537 -31.02 5.15 -30.26
CA GLY A 537 -29.83 5.87 -30.67
C GLY A 537 -29.35 6.85 -29.60
N PHE A 538 -28.23 7.49 -29.85
CA PHE A 538 -27.61 8.44 -28.95
C PHE A 538 -27.34 9.75 -29.67
N THR A 539 -27.34 10.84 -28.90
CA THR A 539 -26.95 12.15 -29.37
C THR A 539 -25.77 12.63 -28.53
N VAL A 540 -24.70 13.00 -29.20
CA VAL A 540 -23.55 13.70 -28.61
C VAL A 540 -23.59 15.13 -29.11
N VAL A 541 -23.54 16.10 -28.19
CA VAL A 541 -23.57 17.51 -28.55
C VAL A 541 -22.49 18.25 -27.76
N TRP A 542 -21.89 19.26 -28.36
CA TRP A 542 -20.88 20.05 -27.65
C TRP A 542 -20.80 21.51 -28.08
N LYS A 543 -20.25 22.33 -27.18
CA LYS A 543 -19.90 23.74 -27.42
C LYS A 543 -18.75 24.18 -26.51
N TYR A 544 -18.28 25.41 -26.69
CA TYR A 544 -17.41 26.05 -25.71
C TYR A 544 -18.22 26.46 -24.47
N TYR A 545 -17.72 26.07 -23.29
CA TYR A 545 -18.32 26.41 -22.01
C TYR A 545 -18.29 27.93 -21.80
N LYS A 546 -19.43 28.50 -21.37
CA LYS A 546 -19.58 29.94 -21.08
C LYS A 546 -20.06 30.20 -19.66
N SER A 547 -21.11 29.49 -19.24
CA SER A 547 -21.67 29.58 -17.88
C SER A 547 -22.57 28.38 -17.60
N ASP A 548 -22.89 28.17 -16.32
CA ASP A 548 -23.87 27.18 -15.85
C ASP A 548 -25.32 27.63 -16.07
N ILE A 549 -25.55 28.89 -16.46
CA ILE A 549 -26.89 29.48 -16.62
C ILE A 549 -27.67 28.75 -17.72
N ASN A 550 -28.91 28.41 -17.34
CA ASN A 550 -29.77 27.40 -17.93
C ASN A 550 -30.04 27.58 -19.42
N TYR A 551 -29.46 26.69 -20.23
CA TYR A 551 -29.89 26.43 -21.60
C TYR A 551 -30.44 25.00 -21.75
N ASN A 552 -30.97 24.36 -20.69
CA ASN A 552 -31.63 23.05 -20.84
C ASN A 552 -32.69 23.07 -21.94
N PHE A 553 -33.44 24.17 -22.04
CA PHE A 553 -34.41 24.40 -23.11
C PHE A 553 -33.80 24.38 -24.52
N MET A 554 -32.50 24.65 -24.67
CA MET A 554 -31.86 24.77 -25.97
C MET A 554 -31.30 23.47 -26.51
N TRP A 555 -30.88 22.57 -25.61
CA TRP A 555 -30.39 21.26 -25.99
C TRP A 555 -31.54 20.28 -26.25
N HIS A 556 -32.71 20.49 -25.61
CA HIS A 556 -33.96 19.78 -25.91
C HIS A 556 -34.33 19.82 -27.40
N PHE A 557 -34.06 20.92 -28.11
CA PHE A 557 -34.34 21.02 -29.55
C PHE A 557 -33.51 20.06 -30.41
N TYR A 558 -32.32 19.68 -29.93
CA TYR A 558 -31.46 18.72 -30.63
C TYR A 558 -31.69 17.28 -30.17
N TRP A 559 -32.50 17.09 -29.13
CA TRP A 559 -32.90 15.81 -28.57
C TRP A 559 -34.04 15.13 -29.36
N PHE A 560 -34.98 15.92 -29.91
CA PHE A 560 -36.09 15.43 -30.76
C PHE A 560 -35.64 15.04 -32.19
#